data_AF-A0A2R6HYV5-F1
#
_entry.id   AF-A0A2R6HYV5-F1
#
_cell.length_a   1.000
_cell.length_b   1.000
_cell.length_c   1.000
_cell.angle_alpha   90.00
_cell.angle_beta   90.00
_cell.angle_gamma   90.00
#
_symmetry.space_group_name_H-M   'P 1'
#
loop_
_entity.id
_entity.type
_entity.pdbx_description
1 polymer ?
#
loop_
_entity_poly.entity_id
_entity_poly.type
_entity_poly.pdbx_seq_one_letter_code
_entity_poly.pdbx_strand_id
1 'polypeptide(L)'
;MIHDEGPLLTIDLAERETRERDVDDVLERFVGGRGVATKLAHDRIPFDADPLGPENRLYFATGPLQTSRMSFTGRMNCTGLSPLTGGLLSSNAGGFMSRHFKATGYAAVELAGESDVPLAVHVTDEGVDFEEVPE
;
A
#
# COMPACT_ATOMS: atom_id res chain seq x y z
N MET A 1 -15.67 -2.95 15.85
CA MET A 1 -15.15 -1.58 15.62
C MET A 1 -15.27 -1.32 14.12
N ILE A 2 -15.56 -0.11 13.64
CA ILE A 2 -15.56 0.13 12.18
C ILE A 2 -14.11 0.07 11.70
N HIS A 3 -13.82 -0.81 10.74
CA HIS A 3 -12.52 -0.96 10.08
C HIS A 3 -12.68 -0.96 8.56
N ASP A 4 -11.56 -0.84 7.85
CA ASP A 4 -11.53 -0.95 6.40
C ASP A 4 -11.75 -2.41 5.97
N GLU A 5 -12.10 -2.61 4.70
CA GLU A 5 -12.48 -3.92 4.14
C GLU A 5 -11.80 -4.13 2.78
N GLY A 6 -11.52 -5.39 2.45
CA GLY A 6 -10.90 -5.80 1.20
C GLY A 6 -9.55 -6.49 1.39
N PRO A 7 -9.04 -7.19 0.37
CA PRO A 7 -7.78 -7.90 0.49
C PRO A 7 -6.57 -6.94 0.46
N LEU A 8 -5.42 -7.48 0.85
CA LEU A 8 -4.12 -6.93 0.49
C LEU A 8 -3.77 -7.38 -0.92
N LEU A 9 -3.53 -6.43 -1.82
CA LEU A 9 -2.92 -6.68 -3.12
C LEU A 9 -1.40 -6.54 -3.02
N THR A 10 -0.67 -7.62 -3.27
CA THR A 10 0.79 -7.59 -3.45
C THR A 10 1.10 -7.48 -4.95
N ILE A 11 1.93 -6.52 -5.32
CA ILE A 11 2.47 -6.33 -6.66
C ILE A 11 3.98 -6.57 -6.59
N ASP A 12 4.43 -7.63 -7.26
CA ASP A 12 5.85 -7.96 -7.42
C ASP A 12 6.38 -7.25 -8.66
N LEU A 13 7.27 -6.27 -8.47
CA LEU A 13 7.81 -5.43 -9.53
C LEU A 13 8.87 -6.14 -10.38
N ALA A 14 9.50 -7.18 -9.84
CA ALA A 14 10.52 -7.95 -10.54
C ALA A 14 9.84 -8.91 -11.54
N GLU A 15 8.85 -9.67 -11.06
CA GLU A 15 8.16 -10.68 -11.88
C GLU A 15 6.92 -10.12 -12.62
N ARG A 16 6.50 -8.89 -12.30
CA ARG A 16 5.24 -8.27 -12.78
C ARG A 16 4.02 -9.15 -12.50
N GLU A 17 4.01 -9.75 -11.31
CA GLU A 17 2.93 -10.60 -10.83
C GLU A 17 2.14 -9.93 -9.72
N THR A 18 0.86 -10.29 -9.60
CA THR A 18 0.01 -9.83 -8.51
C THR A 18 -0.57 -10.99 -7.71
N ARG A 19 -0.73 -10.79 -6.41
CA ARG A 19 -1.28 -11.79 -5.49
C ARG A 19 -2.16 -11.10 -4.47
N GLU A 20 -3.37 -11.62 -4.28
CA GLU A 20 -4.28 -11.16 -3.25
C GLU A 20 -4.17 -12.02 -1.99
N ARG A 21 -4.31 -11.40 -0.82
CA ARG A 21 -4.29 -12.08 0.46
C ARG A 21 -5.35 -11.50 1.39
N ASP A 22 -6.05 -12.39 2.09
CA ASP A 22 -6.90 -12.04 3.21
C ASP A 22 -6.10 -11.38 4.35
N VAL A 23 -6.63 -10.28 4.88
CA VAL A 23 -6.03 -9.50 5.97
C VAL A 23 -7.08 -9.06 6.99
N ASP A 24 -8.20 -9.75 7.08
CA ASP A 24 -9.35 -9.35 7.92
C ASP A 24 -8.95 -9.20 9.40
N ASP A 25 -8.16 -10.13 9.94
CA ASP A 25 -7.63 -10.04 11.31
C ASP A 25 -6.79 -8.77 11.55
N VAL A 26 -6.05 -8.33 10.54
CA VAL A 26 -5.24 -7.10 10.61
C VAL A 26 -6.15 -5.88 10.54
N LEU A 27 -7.15 -5.89 9.67
CA LEU A 27 -8.12 -4.81 9.52
C LEU A 27 -8.92 -4.61 10.80
N GLU A 28 -9.46 -5.70 11.37
CA GLU A 28 -10.22 -5.66 12.62
C GLU A 28 -9.41 -5.08 13.79
N ARG A 29 -8.12 -5.43 13.86
CA ARG A 29 -7.26 -5.02 14.96
C ARG A 29 -6.65 -3.63 14.79
N PHE A 30 -6.38 -3.21 13.55
CA PHE A 30 -5.64 -1.98 13.25
C PHE A 30 -6.43 -0.93 12.47
N VAL A 31 -7.73 -1.18 12.23
CA VAL A 31 -8.74 -0.28 11.66
C VAL A 31 -8.55 0.08 10.19
N GLY A 32 -7.33 0.40 9.76
CA GLY A 32 -7.03 0.88 8.41
C GLY A 32 -5.83 1.83 8.37
N GLY A 33 -5.53 2.33 7.18
CA GLY A 33 -4.58 3.39 6.92
C GLY A 33 -3.20 3.08 7.51
N ARG A 34 -2.67 4.02 8.30
CA ARG A 34 -1.35 3.86 8.93
C ARG A 34 -1.25 2.62 9.81
N GLY A 35 -2.31 2.25 10.53
CA GLY A 35 -2.27 1.11 11.44
C GLY A 35 -2.01 -0.20 10.70
N VAL A 36 -2.80 -0.44 9.65
CA VAL A 36 -2.66 -1.61 8.77
C VAL A 36 -1.33 -1.59 8.04
N ALA A 37 -0.98 -0.48 7.40
CA ALA A 37 0.28 -0.36 6.65
C ALA A 37 1.52 -0.58 7.53
N THR A 38 1.52 -0.06 8.77
CA THR A 38 2.63 -0.26 9.72
C THR A 38 2.70 -1.72 10.19
N LYS A 39 1.56 -2.35 10.46
CA LYS A 39 1.53 -3.75 10.87
C LYS A 39 2.04 -4.68 9.77
N LEU A 40 1.61 -4.46 8.53
CA LEU A 40 2.07 -5.22 7.37
C LEU A 40 3.58 -5.02 7.15
N ALA A 41 4.05 -3.78 7.17
CA ALA A 41 5.47 -3.46 7.02
C ALA A 41 6.33 -4.12 8.11
N HIS A 42 5.90 -4.04 9.37
CA HIS A 42 6.60 -4.68 10.48
C HIS A 42 6.73 -6.20 10.31
N ASP A 43 5.72 -6.86 9.76
CA ASP A 43 5.71 -8.32 9.64
C ASP A 43 6.46 -8.84 8.40
N ARG A 44 6.60 -8.02 7.37
CA ARG A 44 7.00 -8.47 6.02
C ARG A 44 8.30 -7.85 5.53
N ILE A 45 8.73 -6.72 6.08
CA ILE A 45 10.05 -6.15 5.78
C ILE A 45 11.07 -6.81 6.71
N PRO A 46 12.13 -7.45 6.18
CA PRO A 46 13.21 -7.97 7.01
C PRO A 46 13.83 -6.87 7.87
N PHE A 47 14.17 -7.20 9.12
CA PHE A 47 14.74 -6.23 10.06
C PHE A 47 16.04 -5.59 9.57
N ASP A 48 16.82 -6.34 8.79
CA ASP A 48 18.10 -5.97 8.21
C ASP A 48 18.03 -5.63 6.71
N ALA A 49 16.82 -5.39 6.18
CA ALA A 49 16.65 -4.97 4.79
C ALA A 49 17.38 -3.65 4.51
N ASP A 50 18.01 -3.56 3.34
CA ASP A 50 18.50 -2.29 2.81
C ASP A 50 17.28 -1.39 2.47
N PRO A 51 17.17 -0.17 3.02
CA PRO A 51 16.08 0.74 2.69
C PRO A 51 15.94 1.09 1.21
N LEU A 52 17.00 0.94 0.41
CA LEU A 52 16.97 1.16 -1.04
C LEU A 52 17.06 -0.15 -1.84
N GLY A 53 17.04 -1.30 -1.18
CA GLY A 53 17.09 -2.61 -1.83
C GLY A 53 15.71 -3.24 -2.07
N PRO A 54 15.65 -4.35 -2.82
CA PRO A 54 14.40 -5.01 -3.24
C PRO A 54 13.63 -5.69 -2.10
N GLU A 55 14.27 -5.87 -0.94
CA GLU A 55 13.63 -6.43 0.26
C GLU A 55 12.79 -5.39 1.02
N ASN A 56 12.97 -4.09 0.73
CA ASN A 56 12.07 -3.06 1.21
C ASN A 56 10.70 -3.19 0.52
N ARG A 57 9.65 -2.77 1.21
CA ARG A 57 8.27 -2.85 0.73
C ARG A 57 7.56 -1.54 1.00
N LEU A 58 6.76 -1.09 0.04
CA LEU A 58 5.93 0.10 0.18
C LEU A 58 4.46 -0.30 0.27
N TYR A 59 3.79 0.18 1.31
CA TYR A 59 2.38 -0.08 1.58
C TYR A 59 1.57 1.19 1.43
N PHE A 60 0.61 1.15 0.53
CA PHE A 60 -0.42 2.15 0.39
C PHE A 60 -1.71 1.66 1.03
N ALA A 61 -2.31 2.48 1.88
CA ALA A 61 -3.57 2.13 2.54
C ALA A 61 -4.41 3.37 2.83
N THR A 62 -5.71 3.14 2.96
CA THR A 62 -6.68 4.14 3.40
C THR A 62 -7.37 3.72 4.69
N GLY A 63 -8.07 4.64 5.35
CA GLY A 63 -8.89 4.32 6.52
C GLY A 63 -10.38 4.26 6.17
N PRO A 64 -11.21 3.65 7.03
CA PRO A 64 -12.63 3.38 6.75
C PRO A 64 -13.47 4.64 6.50
N LEU A 65 -13.00 5.81 6.96
CA LEU A 65 -13.71 7.07 6.74
C LEU A 65 -13.64 7.58 5.28
N GLN A 66 -12.85 6.95 4.38
CA GLN A 66 -12.78 7.38 2.98
C GLN A 66 -14.10 7.27 2.22
N THR A 67 -14.92 6.27 2.56
CA THR A 67 -16.23 6.05 1.92
C THR A 67 -17.30 6.99 2.51
N SER A 68 -17.00 7.69 3.60
CA SER A 68 -17.96 8.57 4.24
C SER A 68 -18.20 9.86 3.44
N ARG A 69 -19.38 10.47 3.66
CA ARG A 69 -19.73 11.81 3.17
C ARG A 69 -19.24 12.93 4.10
N MET A 70 -18.37 12.62 5.06
CA MET A 70 -17.82 13.62 5.98
C MET A 70 -16.77 14.48 5.27
N SER A 71 -16.68 15.74 5.68
CA SER A 71 -15.65 16.66 5.19
C SER A 71 -14.25 16.22 5.64
N PHE A 72 -13.24 16.51 4.81
CA PHE A 72 -11.81 16.32 5.11
C PHE A 72 -11.33 14.88 5.39
N THR A 73 -12.09 13.87 4.96
CA THR A 73 -11.67 12.47 5.15
C THR A 73 -10.66 11.99 4.13
N GLY A 74 -10.52 12.63 2.96
CA GLY A 74 -9.63 12.27 1.83
C GLY A 74 -8.14 12.21 2.17
N ARG A 75 -7.65 11.10 2.72
CA ARG A 75 -6.28 10.91 3.22
C ARG A 75 -5.78 9.51 2.86
N MET A 76 -4.57 9.44 2.35
CA MET A 76 -3.87 8.21 2.00
C MET A 76 -2.58 8.10 2.80
N ASN A 77 -2.23 6.90 3.23
CA ASN A 77 -0.97 6.64 3.90
C ASN A 77 -0.04 5.83 2.99
N CYS A 78 1.25 6.13 3.07
CA CYS A 78 2.33 5.34 2.50
C CYS A 78 3.32 5.00 3.63
N THR A 79 3.66 3.73 3.77
CA THR A 79 4.59 3.21 4.80
C THR A 79 5.61 2.28 4.15
N GLY A 80 6.85 2.33 4.62
CA GLY A 80 7.96 1.45 4.18
C GLY A 80 9.20 1.69 5.04
N LEU A 81 10.35 1.11 4.68
CA LEU A 81 11.60 1.40 5.37
C LEU A 81 12.22 2.71 4.85
N SER A 82 12.62 3.59 5.77
CA SER A 82 13.19 4.89 5.43
C SER A 82 14.70 4.83 5.19
N PRO A 83 15.20 5.30 4.03
CA PRO A 83 16.65 5.47 3.85
C PRO A 83 17.23 6.61 4.70
N LEU A 84 16.40 7.55 5.14
CA LEU A 84 16.85 8.68 5.96
C LEU A 84 17.03 8.29 7.43
N THR A 85 16.14 7.47 7.97
CA THR A 85 16.12 7.16 9.42
C THR A 85 16.47 5.71 9.75
N GLY A 86 16.49 4.80 8.77
CA GLY A 86 16.67 3.36 8.99
C GLY A 86 15.51 2.67 9.71
N GLY A 87 14.38 3.36 9.91
CA GLY A 87 13.17 2.81 10.54
C GLY A 87 11.94 2.95 9.63
N LEU A 88 10.81 2.43 10.08
CA LEU A 88 9.55 2.55 9.32
C LEU A 88 9.14 4.03 9.20
N LEU A 89 8.91 4.48 7.96
CA LEU A 89 8.32 5.78 7.65
C LEU A 89 6.81 5.70 7.63
N SER A 90 6.15 6.83 7.86
CA SER A 90 4.73 7.00 7.58
C SER A 90 4.52 8.36 6.92
N SER A 91 4.19 8.35 5.64
CA SER A 91 3.79 9.54 4.88
C SER A 91 2.28 9.62 4.77
N ASN A 92 1.74 10.84 4.66
CA ASN A 92 0.31 11.05 4.52
C ASN A 92 0.02 12.13 3.48
N ALA A 93 -0.81 11.78 2.50
CA ALA A 93 -1.22 12.68 1.42
C ALA A 93 -2.73 12.90 1.45
N GLY A 94 -3.16 14.12 1.14
CA GLY A 94 -4.56 14.43 0.88
C GLY A 94 -4.90 14.36 -0.62
N GLY A 95 -6.09 14.84 -0.99
CA GLY A 95 -6.51 14.94 -2.39
C GLY A 95 -7.52 13.88 -2.80
N PHE A 96 -7.56 13.57 -4.09
CA PHE A 96 -8.60 12.70 -4.68
C PHE A 96 -8.20 11.23 -4.78
N MET A 97 -6.90 10.92 -4.70
CA MET A 97 -6.38 9.56 -4.89
C MET A 97 -6.98 8.54 -3.92
N SER A 98 -7.25 8.92 -2.67
CA SER A 98 -7.78 7.99 -1.66
C SER A 98 -9.16 7.41 -2.02
N ARG A 99 -9.99 8.15 -2.77
CA ARG A 99 -11.31 7.66 -3.21
C ARG A 99 -11.18 6.67 -4.36
N HIS A 100 -10.32 6.96 -5.33
CA HIS A 100 -10.02 6.04 -6.43
C HIS A 100 -9.38 4.76 -5.91
N PHE A 101 -8.41 4.87 -5.00
CA PHE A 101 -7.84 3.73 -4.30
C PHE A 101 -8.91 2.87 -3.63
N LYS A 102 -9.81 3.48 -2.85
CA LYS A 102 -10.87 2.71 -2.19
C LYS A 102 -11.85 2.07 -3.18
N ALA A 103 -12.07 2.70 -4.34
CA ALA A 103 -12.93 2.15 -5.40
C ALA A 103 -12.34 0.90 -6.07
N THR A 104 -11.03 0.67 -5.98
CA THR A 104 -10.39 -0.59 -6.47
C THR A 104 -10.85 -1.82 -5.69
N GLY A 105 -11.39 -1.66 -4.48
CA GLY A 105 -11.78 -2.76 -3.61
C GLY A 105 -10.67 -3.29 -2.70
N TYR A 106 -9.42 -2.84 -2.86
CA TYR A 106 -8.30 -3.22 -2.01
C TYR A 106 -8.26 -2.42 -0.70
N ALA A 107 -7.97 -3.09 0.41
CA ALA A 107 -7.75 -2.42 1.69
C ALA A 107 -6.33 -1.85 1.79
N ALA A 108 -5.37 -2.54 1.19
CA ALA A 108 -3.99 -2.11 1.08
C ALA A 108 -3.37 -2.63 -0.21
N VAL A 109 -2.39 -1.89 -0.74
CA VAL A 109 -1.56 -2.28 -1.87
C VAL A 109 -0.11 -2.26 -1.43
N GLU A 110 0.58 -3.37 -1.64
CA GLU A 110 2.00 -3.57 -1.38
C GLU A 110 2.77 -3.59 -2.70
N LEU A 111 3.80 -2.75 -2.81
CA LEU A 111 4.84 -2.87 -3.83
C LEU A 111 6.03 -3.61 -3.21
N ALA A 112 6.48 -4.67 -3.88
CA ALA A 112 7.61 -5.49 -3.47
C ALA A 112 8.57 -5.72 -4.64
N GLY A 113 9.84 -5.96 -4.33
CA GLY A 113 10.88 -6.14 -5.34
C GLY A 113 11.25 -4.82 -6.01
N GLU A 114 11.95 -4.93 -7.12
CA GLU A 114 12.46 -3.82 -7.92
C GLU A 114 12.27 -4.16 -9.40
N SER A 115 12.03 -3.15 -10.23
CA SER A 115 11.96 -3.33 -11.69
C SER A 115 13.26 -2.86 -12.33
N ASP A 116 13.77 -3.60 -13.31
CA ASP A 116 14.97 -3.25 -14.07
C ASP A 116 14.80 -2.00 -14.97
N VAL A 117 13.56 -1.54 -15.14
CA VAL A 117 13.18 -0.38 -15.96
C VAL A 117 12.17 0.50 -15.22
N PRO A 118 12.07 1.80 -15.53
CA PRO A 118 11.00 2.64 -15.01
C PRO A 118 9.62 2.06 -15.40
N LEU A 119 8.76 1.88 -14.41
CA LEU A 119 7.48 1.19 -14.57
C LEU A 119 6.34 1.99 -13.94
N ALA A 120 5.31 2.28 -14.72
CA ALA A 120 4.03 2.73 -14.21
C ALA A 120 3.14 1.51 -13.92
N VAL A 121 2.56 1.49 -12.72
CA VAL A 121 1.64 0.43 -12.31
C VAL A 121 0.24 1.03 -12.17
N HIS A 122 -0.67 0.52 -12.99
CA HIS A 122 -2.07 0.93 -13.00
C HIS A 122 -2.86 -0.06 -12.18
N VAL A 123 -3.51 0.40 -11.10
CA VAL A 123 -4.35 -0.43 -10.22
C VAL A 123 -5.78 0.05 -10.33
N THR A 124 -6.68 -0.82 -10.79
CA THR A 124 -8.10 -0.55 -10.98
C THR A 124 -8.96 -1.62 -10.31
N ASP A 125 -10.28 -1.48 -10.38
CA ASP A 125 -11.25 -2.52 -10.01
C ASP A 125 -11.33 -3.68 -11.03
N GLU A 126 -10.67 -3.57 -12.18
CA GLU A 126 -10.59 -4.61 -13.21
C GLU A 126 -9.28 -5.43 -13.14
N GLY A 127 -8.26 -4.91 -12.45
CA GLY A 127 -6.98 -5.60 -12.27
C GLY A 127 -5.78 -4.66 -12.17
N VAL A 128 -4.61 -5.20 -12.51
CA VAL A 128 -3.33 -4.47 -12.52
C VAL A 128 -2.66 -4.58 -13.88
N ASP A 129 -2.29 -3.44 -14.44
CA ASP A 129 -1.50 -3.36 -15.68
C ASP A 129 -0.14 -2.71 -15.41
N PHE A 130 0.86 -3.19 -16.14
CA PHE A 130 2.24 -2.72 -16.06
C PHE A 130 2.64 -2.04 -17.38
N GLU A 131 3.08 -0.79 -17.29
CA GLU A 131 3.49 0.01 -18.45
C GLU A 131 4.93 0.50 -18.25
N GLU A 132 5.81 0.11 -19.17
CA GLU A 132 7.19 0.62 -19.18
C GLU A 132 7.21 2.09 -19.60
N VAL A 133 7.94 2.91 -18.84
CA VAL A 133 8.02 4.36 -19.07
C VAL A 133 9.39 4.67 -19.67
N PRO A 134 9.46 5.19 -20.91
CA PRO A 134 10.72 5.64 -21.50
C PRO A 134 11.32 6.80 -20.71
N GLU A 135 12.65 6.91 -20.71
CA GLU A 135 13.38 8.07 -20.17
C GLU A 135 13.04 9.39 -20.89
#